data_AF-A0A1I2DM51-F1
#
_entry.id   AF-A0A1I2DM51-F1
#
_cell.length_a   1.000
_cell.length_b   1.000
_cell.length_c   1.000
_cell.angle_alpha   90.00
_cell.angle_beta   90.00
_cell.angle_gamma   90.00
#
_symmetry.space_group_name_H-M   'P 1'
#
loop_
_entity.id
_entity.type
_entity.pdbx_description
1 polymer ?
#
loop_
_entity_poly.entity_id
_entity_poly.type
_entity_poly.pdbx_seq_one_letter_code
_entity_poly.pdbx_strand_id
1 'polypeptide(L)'
;MRGASLFGSFVFVSSLALGSCGPPPPPGYCAGPVCGCSGGDNCVLDCPAAGCDAECHDVSNCDAGCGDMCNLSCHNNSNCDLECGDACSVDCESVSNCEVACGADCAVDCRNLSNCDVVMISGEASCEGVGSCEIRCALPDGSTEPASDCGDGRFSCPVGSC
;
A
#
# COMPACT_ATOMS: atom_id res chain seq x y z
N MET A 1 18.42 -51.68 60.48
CA MET A 1 19.71 -51.73 59.75
C MET A 1 19.60 -50.72 58.62
N ARG A 2 20.27 -49.55 58.75
CA ARG A 2 21.39 -49.07 57.90
C ARG A 2 20.94 -48.82 56.43
N GLY A 3 21.06 -47.66 55.80
CA GLY A 3 21.75 -46.39 56.07
C GLY A 3 21.07 -45.28 55.23
N ALA A 4 21.09 -44.01 55.63
CA ALA A 4 22.20 -43.05 55.65
C ALA A 4 22.54 -42.43 54.27
N SER A 5 22.15 -41.15 54.15
CA SER A 5 22.76 -40.02 53.42
C SER A 5 23.05 -40.11 51.92
N LEU A 6 22.67 -39.04 51.19
CA LEU A 6 23.65 -38.06 50.71
C LEU A 6 22.98 -36.73 50.29
N PHE A 7 23.64 -35.66 50.74
CA PHE A 7 23.45 -34.26 50.39
C PHE A 7 23.72 -34.02 48.90
N GLY A 8 23.02 -33.06 48.29
CA GLY A 8 23.36 -32.53 46.97
C GLY A 8 22.68 -31.19 46.72
N SER A 9 23.37 -30.10 47.05
CA SER A 9 22.94 -28.72 46.87
C SER A 9 22.71 -28.32 45.41
N PHE A 10 21.68 -27.51 45.23
CA PHE A 10 21.52 -26.37 44.32
C PHE A 10 22.55 -26.19 43.18
N VAL A 11 22.06 -26.28 41.94
CA VAL A 11 22.27 -25.26 40.90
C VAL A 11 21.01 -25.23 40.00
N PHE A 12 20.05 -24.34 40.27
CA PHE A 12 19.10 -23.88 39.24
C PHE A 12 19.74 -22.64 38.61
N VAL A 13 20.44 -22.81 37.48
CA VAL A 13 20.86 -21.68 36.65
C VAL A 13 19.64 -21.23 35.86
N SER A 14 19.27 -19.99 36.14
CA SER A 14 18.21 -19.25 35.49
C SER A 14 18.42 -19.13 33.98
N SER A 15 17.33 -19.43 33.29
CA SER A 15 16.85 -18.94 32.00
C SER A 15 17.49 -17.64 31.49
N LEU A 16 17.90 -17.66 30.22
CA LEU A 16 17.52 -16.66 29.22
C LEU A 16 17.60 -17.32 27.84
N ALA A 17 16.47 -17.91 27.46
CA ALA A 17 16.22 -18.36 26.11
C ALA A 17 16.12 -17.13 25.18
N LEU A 18 16.84 -17.22 24.06
CA LEU A 18 16.41 -16.79 22.74
C LEU A 18 16.16 -15.28 22.57
N GLY A 19 17.24 -14.54 22.31
CA GLY A 19 17.15 -13.48 21.30
C GLY A 19 16.93 -14.14 19.94
N SER A 20 15.66 -14.43 19.60
CA SER A 20 15.28 -14.83 18.26
C SER A 20 15.44 -13.62 17.34
N CYS A 21 16.65 -13.44 16.80
CA CYS A 21 16.77 -12.76 15.52
C CYS A 21 16.07 -13.68 14.51
N GLY A 22 14.79 -13.38 14.23
CA GLY A 22 14.12 -13.95 13.09
C GLY A 22 14.92 -13.66 11.82
N PRO A 23 14.75 -14.45 10.75
CA PRO A 23 15.31 -14.09 9.45
C PRO A 23 14.91 -12.65 9.12
N PRO A 24 15.80 -11.85 8.50
CA PRO A 24 15.41 -10.53 8.02
C PRO A 24 14.15 -10.68 7.17
N PRO A 25 13.16 -9.77 7.31
CA PRO A 25 12.00 -9.80 6.44
C PRO A 25 12.47 -9.86 4.99
N PRO A 26 11.76 -10.61 4.13
CA PRO A 26 12.07 -10.60 2.71
C PRO A 26 12.05 -9.14 2.20
N PRO A 27 12.89 -8.81 1.20
CA PRO A 27 12.89 -7.48 0.61
C PRO A 27 11.46 -7.10 0.18
N GLY A 28 10.99 -5.94 0.63
CA GLY A 28 9.65 -5.42 0.35
C GLY A 28 8.62 -5.57 1.46
N TYR A 29 8.96 -6.23 2.58
CA TYR A 29 8.05 -6.35 3.71
C TYR A 29 8.29 -5.26 4.75
N CYS A 30 7.28 -4.45 5.02
CA CYS A 30 7.35 -3.42 6.05
C CYS A 30 6.84 -3.93 7.40
N ALA A 31 7.61 -3.68 8.45
CA ALA A 31 7.20 -3.94 9.83
C ALA A 31 6.76 -2.66 10.59
N GLY A 32 6.82 -1.50 9.94
CA GLY A 32 6.53 -0.20 10.54
C GLY A 32 5.28 0.47 9.95
N PRO A 33 4.82 1.58 10.55
CA PRO A 33 3.67 2.35 10.07
C PRO A 33 3.98 3.13 8.78
N VAL A 34 5.26 3.33 8.46
CA VAL A 34 5.70 4.02 7.25
C VAL A 34 6.68 3.13 6.48
N CYS A 35 6.40 2.96 5.21
CA CYS A 35 7.14 2.24 4.19
C CYS A 35 7.67 3.24 3.18
N GLY A 36 8.95 3.17 2.86
CA GLY A 36 9.56 4.11 1.93
C GLY A 36 10.63 3.46 1.09
N CYS A 37 10.61 3.72 -0.21
CA CYS A 37 11.73 3.47 -1.10
C CYS A 37 12.18 4.77 -1.74
N SER A 38 13.49 4.95 -1.83
CA SER A 38 14.08 6.06 -2.58
C SER A 38 15.24 5.57 -3.44
N GLY A 39 15.21 5.87 -4.74
CA GLY A 39 16.29 5.55 -5.67
C GLY A 39 16.32 4.08 -6.10
N GLY A 40 16.66 3.85 -7.38
CA GLY A 40 16.86 2.53 -7.96
C GLY A 40 15.85 2.19 -9.05
N ASP A 41 15.90 0.95 -9.53
CA ASP A 41 15.10 0.53 -10.69
C ASP A 41 13.72 -0.02 -10.29
N ASN A 42 13.62 -0.64 -9.10
CA ASN A 42 12.41 -1.31 -8.68
C ASN A 42 12.23 -1.23 -7.17
N CYS A 43 11.04 -0.84 -6.73
CA CYS A 43 10.60 -0.91 -5.35
C CYS A 43 9.31 -1.72 -5.28
N VAL A 44 9.26 -2.67 -4.34
CA VAL A 44 8.06 -3.44 -4.01
C VAL A 44 7.79 -3.20 -2.54
N LEU A 45 6.62 -2.69 -2.18
CA LEU A 45 6.18 -2.44 -0.81
C LEU A 45 4.89 -3.21 -0.56
N ASP A 46 4.89 -4.08 0.45
CA ASP A 46 3.66 -4.72 0.92
C ASP A 46 3.45 -4.38 2.39
N CYS A 47 2.35 -3.67 2.66
CA CYS A 47 1.94 -3.27 3.99
C CYS A 47 0.56 -3.82 4.36
N PRO A 48 0.49 -5.03 4.94
CA PRO A 48 -0.79 -5.68 5.24
C PRO A 48 -1.53 -5.08 6.45
N ALA A 49 -0.92 -4.13 7.16
CA ALA A 49 -1.53 -3.48 8.30
C ALA A 49 -2.39 -2.30 7.86
N ALA A 50 -3.59 -2.17 8.43
CA ALA A 50 -4.42 -0.99 8.21
C ALA A 50 -3.75 0.27 8.75
N GLY A 51 -3.90 1.40 8.06
CA GLY A 51 -3.30 2.68 8.47
C GLY A 51 -1.81 2.81 8.15
N CYS A 52 -1.31 2.07 7.18
CA CYS A 52 0.08 2.16 6.74
C CYS A 52 0.29 3.31 5.75
N ASP A 53 1.45 3.94 5.79
CA ASP A 53 1.87 4.90 4.78
C ASP A 53 2.93 4.24 3.88
N ALA A 54 2.72 4.17 2.56
CA ALA A 54 3.72 3.69 1.62
C ALA A 54 4.11 4.76 0.62
N GLU A 55 5.41 5.03 0.51
CA GLU A 55 5.98 6.09 -0.30
C GLU A 55 7.07 5.54 -1.24
N CYS A 56 6.94 5.86 -2.52
CA CYS A 56 7.94 5.57 -3.54
C CYS A 56 8.41 6.87 -4.20
N HIS A 57 9.71 7.16 -4.11
CA HIS A 57 10.31 8.36 -4.70
C HIS A 57 11.56 8.05 -5.51
N ASP A 58 11.75 8.69 -6.67
CA ASP A 58 12.92 8.54 -7.55
C ASP A 58 13.24 7.08 -7.96
N VAL A 59 12.22 6.26 -8.21
CA VAL A 59 12.38 4.87 -8.68
C VAL A 59 11.79 4.69 -10.08
N SER A 60 12.33 3.75 -10.86
CA SER A 60 11.74 3.50 -12.19
C SER A 60 10.36 2.84 -12.08
N ASN A 61 10.22 1.83 -11.23
CA ASN A 61 8.96 1.13 -11.00
C ASN A 61 8.68 1.02 -9.50
N CYS A 62 7.47 1.39 -9.09
CA CYS A 62 6.94 1.18 -7.76
C CYS A 62 5.73 0.25 -7.84
N ASP A 63 5.78 -0.83 -7.07
CA ASP A 63 4.67 -1.74 -6.80
C ASP A 63 4.39 -1.62 -5.31
N ALA A 64 3.23 -1.08 -4.93
CA ALA A 64 2.89 -0.89 -3.52
C ALA A 64 1.47 -1.39 -3.21
N GLY A 65 1.39 -2.35 -2.29
CA GLY A 65 0.15 -2.92 -1.78
C GLY A 65 -0.11 -2.53 -0.33
N CYS A 66 -1.37 -2.25 0.00
CA CYS A 66 -1.81 -2.04 1.37
C CYS A 66 -3.23 -2.57 1.63
N GLY A 67 -3.53 -2.85 2.89
CA GLY A 67 -4.90 -3.11 3.37
C GLY A 67 -5.78 -1.85 3.38
N ASP A 68 -6.54 -1.66 4.47
CA ASP A 68 -7.49 -0.54 4.56
C ASP A 68 -6.87 0.72 5.20
N MET A 69 -7.47 1.88 4.92
CA MET A 69 -7.20 3.17 5.57
C MET A 69 -5.75 3.64 5.44
N CYS A 70 -5.08 3.34 4.34
CA CYS A 70 -3.69 3.71 4.13
C CYS A 70 -3.49 4.85 3.14
N ASN A 71 -2.28 5.41 3.19
CA ASN A 71 -1.84 6.42 2.27
C ASN A 71 -0.77 5.83 1.35
N LEU A 72 -1.03 5.84 0.04
CA LEU A 72 -0.07 5.42 -0.98
C LEU A 72 0.39 6.67 -1.75
N SER A 73 1.69 6.85 -1.85
CA SER A 73 2.30 8.04 -2.44
C SER A 73 3.38 7.65 -3.42
N CYS A 74 3.25 8.10 -4.67
CA CYS A 74 4.16 7.77 -5.75
C CYS A 74 4.61 9.03 -6.50
N HIS A 75 5.90 9.36 -6.37
CA HIS A 75 6.46 10.63 -6.85
C HIS A 75 7.71 10.42 -7.70
N ASN A 76 7.81 11.15 -8.82
CA ASN A 76 9.02 11.17 -9.67
C ASN A 76 9.44 9.79 -10.22
N ASN A 77 8.45 8.93 -10.50
CA ASN A 77 8.66 7.57 -10.97
C ASN A 77 8.25 7.38 -12.43
N SER A 78 8.74 6.35 -13.10
CA SER A 78 8.22 6.03 -14.44
C SER A 78 6.86 5.35 -14.33
N ASN A 79 6.75 4.30 -13.53
CA ASN A 79 5.53 3.53 -13.36
C ASN A 79 5.20 3.32 -11.88
N CYS A 80 3.92 3.44 -11.54
CA CYS A 80 3.35 3.13 -10.23
C CYS A 80 2.20 2.16 -10.43
N ASP A 81 2.27 1.02 -9.76
CA ASP A 81 1.21 0.03 -9.62
C ASP A 81 0.84 -0.03 -8.14
N LEU A 82 -0.36 0.44 -7.80
CA LEU A 82 -0.78 0.69 -6.43
C LEU A 82 -2.06 -0.09 -6.13
N GLU A 83 -2.01 -0.97 -5.15
CA GLU A 83 -3.16 -1.74 -4.68
C GLU A 83 -3.54 -1.35 -3.25
N CYS A 84 -4.82 -1.08 -3.01
CA CYS A 84 -5.33 -0.70 -1.70
C CYS A 84 -6.70 -1.31 -1.41
N GLY A 85 -6.98 -1.54 -0.12
CA GLY A 85 -8.29 -1.92 0.39
C GLY A 85 -9.26 -0.73 0.41
N ASP A 86 -10.03 -0.62 1.49
CA ASP A 86 -11.05 0.41 1.64
C ASP A 86 -10.48 1.69 2.30
N ALA A 87 -11.10 2.84 2.03
CA ALA A 87 -10.85 4.14 2.64
C ALA A 87 -9.41 4.63 2.50
N CYS A 88 -8.76 4.36 1.37
CA CYS A 88 -7.40 4.77 1.10
C CYS A 88 -7.29 6.16 0.49
N SER A 89 -6.14 6.81 0.73
CA SER A 89 -5.72 8.02 0.01
C SER A 89 -4.55 7.66 -0.90
N VAL A 90 -4.64 7.98 -2.19
CA VAL A 90 -3.59 7.70 -3.18
C VAL A 90 -3.17 9.00 -3.84
N ASP A 91 -1.88 9.32 -3.81
CA ASP A 91 -1.31 10.49 -4.49
C ASP A 91 -0.25 10.06 -5.51
N CYS A 92 -0.52 10.35 -6.77
CA CYS A 92 0.37 10.11 -7.90
C CYS A 92 0.81 11.45 -8.50
N GLU A 93 2.09 11.77 -8.41
CA GLU A 93 2.60 13.06 -8.89
C GLU A 93 3.91 12.95 -9.69
N SER A 94 3.95 13.62 -10.85
CA SER A 94 5.14 13.65 -11.73
C SER A 94 5.59 12.25 -12.15
N VAL A 95 4.62 11.39 -12.50
CA VAL A 95 4.85 10.00 -12.93
C VAL A 95 4.48 9.82 -14.41
N SER A 96 5.03 8.81 -15.09
CA SER A 96 4.58 8.55 -16.47
C SER A 96 3.25 7.80 -16.48
N ASN A 97 3.17 6.69 -15.76
CA ASN A 97 1.96 5.87 -15.64
C ASN A 97 1.64 5.61 -14.16
N CYS A 98 0.40 5.88 -13.77
CA CYS A 98 -0.15 5.54 -12.47
C CYS A 98 -1.34 4.62 -12.67
N GLU A 99 -1.21 3.37 -12.22
CA GLU A 99 -2.26 2.35 -12.19
C GLU A 99 -2.65 2.14 -10.73
N VAL A 100 -3.95 2.28 -10.42
CA VAL A 100 -4.47 2.18 -9.05
C VAL A 100 -5.66 1.24 -9.01
N ALA A 101 -5.59 0.22 -8.16
CA ALA A 101 -6.72 -0.62 -7.79
C ALA A 101 -7.09 -0.36 -6.33
N CYS A 102 -8.30 0.13 -6.09
CA CYS A 102 -8.77 0.50 -4.75
C CYS A 102 -10.13 -0.11 -4.42
N GLY A 103 -10.41 -0.30 -3.13
CA GLY A 103 -11.70 -0.76 -2.63
C GLY A 103 -12.77 0.33 -2.63
N ALA A 104 -13.52 0.40 -1.54
CA ALA A 104 -14.55 1.41 -1.32
C ALA A 104 -13.99 2.68 -0.67
N ASP A 105 -14.65 3.80 -0.88
CA ASP A 105 -14.42 5.10 -0.25
C ASP A 105 -13.00 5.65 -0.43
N CYS A 106 -12.40 5.39 -1.59
CA CYS A 106 -11.05 5.83 -1.91
C CYS A 106 -11.00 7.29 -2.38
N ALA A 107 -9.89 7.96 -2.10
CA ALA A 107 -9.56 9.27 -2.67
C ALA A 107 -8.26 9.13 -3.48
N VAL A 108 -8.33 9.43 -4.78
CA VAL A 108 -7.19 9.29 -5.70
C VAL A 108 -6.88 10.63 -6.35
N ASP A 109 -5.65 11.12 -6.20
CA ASP A 109 -5.18 12.36 -6.78
C ASP A 109 -4.06 12.10 -7.80
N CYS A 110 -4.35 12.35 -9.08
CA CYS A 110 -3.42 12.22 -10.18
C CYS A 110 -2.98 13.60 -10.69
N ARG A 111 -1.69 13.96 -10.53
CA ARG A 111 -1.13 15.28 -10.86
C ARG A 111 0.12 15.22 -11.74
N ASN A 112 0.11 15.95 -12.87
CA ASN A 112 1.26 16.09 -13.78
C ASN A 112 1.82 14.76 -14.30
N LEU A 113 0.95 13.90 -14.84
CA LEU A 113 1.33 12.58 -15.36
C LEU A 113 0.85 12.31 -16.79
N SER A 114 1.40 11.28 -17.43
CA SER A 114 0.98 10.95 -18.80
C SER A 114 -0.31 10.15 -18.81
N ASN A 115 -0.42 9.12 -17.97
CA ASN A 115 -1.59 8.24 -17.88
C ASN A 115 -1.97 7.95 -16.43
N CYS A 116 -3.25 8.14 -16.09
CA CYS A 116 -3.88 7.75 -14.83
C CYS A 116 -4.95 6.69 -15.15
N ASP A 117 -4.77 5.45 -14.72
CA ASP A 117 -5.79 4.39 -14.78
C ASP A 117 -6.18 4.04 -13.34
N VAL A 118 -7.46 4.21 -13.01
CA VAL A 118 -7.95 3.94 -11.66
C VAL A 118 -9.17 3.02 -11.75
N VAL A 119 -9.14 1.94 -10.98
CA VAL A 119 -10.28 1.06 -10.75
C VAL A 119 -10.65 1.13 -9.26
N MET A 120 -11.86 1.55 -8.94
CA MET A 120 -12.33 1.62 -7.54
C MET A 120 -13.79 1.19 -7.39
N ILE A 121 -14.19 0.68 -6.22
CA ILE A 121 -15.59 0.32 -5.94
C ILE A 121 -16.43 1.58 -5.69
N SER A 122 -15.96 2.45 -4.78
CA SER A 122 -16.54 3.76 -4.51
C SER A 122 -15.43 4.75 -4.14
N GLY A 123 -15.71 6.04 -4.31
CA GLY A 123 -14.74 7.08 -4.02
C GLY A 123 -14.72 8.21 -5.04
N GLU A 124 -13.68 9.02 -4.94
CA GLU A 124 -13.42 10.14 -5.83
C GLU A 124 -12.02 10.04 -6.41
N ALA A 125 -11.89 10.38 -7.70
CA ALA A 125 -10.59 10.58 -8.34
C ALA A 125 -10.50 12.00 -8.91
N SER A 126 -9.32 12.60 -8.85
CA SER A 126 -9.01 13.88 -9.47
C SER A 126 -7.85 13.73 -10.45
N CYS A 127 -7.96 14.38 -11.61
CA CYS A 127 -6.96 14.39 -12.66
C CYS A 127 -6.61 15.83 -13.02
N GLU A 128 -5.43 16.28 -12.62
CA GLU A 128 -4.90 17.61 -12.93
C GLU A 128 -3.62 17.52 -13.77
N GLY A 129 -3.61 18.18 -14.93
CA GLY A 129 -2.42 18.18 -15.80
C GLY A 129 -2.06 16.79 -16.33
N VAL A 130 -3.06 15.92 -16.52
CA VAL A 130 -2.87 14.53 -16.98
C VAL A 130 -3.09 14.42 -18.49
N GLY A 131 -2.27 13.62 -19.19
CA GLY A 131 -2.42 13.36 -20.62
C GLY A 131 -3.64 12.50 -20.97
N SER A 132 -3.84 11.41 -20.24
CA SER A 132 -4.98 10.50 -20.34
C SER A 132 -5.44 10.10 -18.92
N CYS A 133 -6.74 10.22 -18.65
CA CYS A 133 -7.33 9.87 -17.36
C CYS A 133 -8.50 8.90 -17.61
N GLU A 134 -8.32 7.65 -17.20
CA GLU A 134 -9.31 6.57 -17.31
C GLU A 134 -9.70 6.10 -15.91
N ILE A 135 -10.89 6.49 -15.47
CA ILE A 135 -11.42 6.10 -14.16
C ILE A 135 -12.59 5.14 -14.37
N ARG A 136 -12.55 3.99 -13.72
CA ARG A 136 -13.53 2.90 -13.84
C ARG A 136 -14.05 2.50 -12.47
N CYS A 137 -15.36 2.36 -12.36
CA CYS A 137 -16.01 1.82 -11.17
C CYS A 137 -16.10 0.31 -11.27
N ALA A 138 -15.62 -0.39 -10.25
CA ALA A 138 -15.76 -1.83 -10.11
C ALA A 138 -17.15 -2.19 -9.59
N LEU A 139 -17.82 -3.11 -10.29
CA LEU A 139 -19.16 -3.58 -9.97
C LEU A 139 -19.10 -4.88 -9.16
N PRO A 140 -20.12 -5.18 -8.32
CA PRO A 140 -20.14 -6.40 -7.51
C PRO A 140 -20.12 -7.72 -8.30
N ASP A 141 -20.42 -7.68 -9.60
CA ASP A 141 -20.35 -8.83 -10.51
C ASP A 141 -18.96 -9.05 -11.12
N GLY A 142 -17.98 -8.20 -10.77
CA GLY A 142 -16.60 -8.23 -11.27
C GLY A 142 -16.40 -7.52 -12.61
N SER A 143 -17.44 -6.87 -13.15
CA SER A 143 -17.30 -6.00 -14.32
C SER A 143 -16.88 -4.58 -13.92
N THR A 144 -16.50 -3.77 -14.90
CA THR A 144 -16.18 -2.36 -14.70
C THR A 144 -17.00 -1.47 -15.63
N GLU A 145 -17.34 -0.28 -15.16
CA GLU A 145 -17.99 0.75 -15.97
C GLU A 145 -17.24 2.09 -15.85
N PRO A 146 -17.31 3.00 -16.83
CA PRO A 146 -16.70 4.31 -16.72
C PRO A 146 -17.28 5.09 -15.53
N ALA A 147 -16.42 5.76 -14.77
CA ALA A 147 -16.83 6.60 -13.66
C ALA A 147 -17.67 7.81 -14.11
N SER A 148 -18.44 8.37 -13.18
CA SER A 148 -19.18 9.61 -13.46
C SER A 148 -18.24 10.81 -13.45
N ASP A 149 -18.14 11.48 -14.59
CA ASP A 149 -17.44 12.76 -14.74
C ASP A 149 -18.26 13.87 -14.06
N CYS A 150 -17.72 14.39 -12.95
CA CYS A 150 -18.31 15.49 -12.18
C CYS A 150 -17.88 16.88 -12.67
N GLY A 151 -17.07 16.96 -13.73
CA GLY A 151 -16.44 18.19 -14.21
C GLY A 151 -15.15 18.53 -13.47
N ASP A 152 -14.40 19.49 -14.03
CA ASP A 152 -13.13 19.99 -13.49
C ASP A 152 -12.07 18.90 -13.24
N GLY A 153 -12.11 17.81 -14.02
CA GLY A 153 -11.19 16.68 -13.87
C GLY A 153 -11.49 15.78 -12.66
N ARG A 154 -12.66 15.91 -12.03
CA ARG A 154 -13.11 15.06 -10.92
C ARG A 154 -14.05 13.96 -11.41
N PHE A 155 -13.84 12.75 -10.92
CA PHE A 155 -14.63 11.56 -11.22
C PHE A 155 -15.11 10.91 -9.93
N SER A 156 -16.29 10.28 -9.96
CA SER A 156 -16.84 9.59 -8.80
C SER A 156 -17.36 8.19 -9.12
N CYS A 157 -17.23 7.32 -8.12
CA CYS A 157 -17.83 6.00 -8.05
C CYS A 157 -18.67 5.87 -6.76
N PRO A 158 -19.83 5.20 -6.78
CA PRO A 158 -20.50 4.62 -7.96
C PRO A 158 -21.00 5.71 -8.92
N VAL A 159 -21.43 5.31 -10.12
CA VAL A 159 -21.94 6.26 -11.11
C VAL A 159 -23.17 7.03 -10.58
N GLY A 160 -23.23 8.34 -10.86
CA GLY A 160 -24.29 9.26 -10.42
C GLY A 160 -24.07 9.89 -9.04
N SER A 161 -22.84 9.86 -8.51
CA SER A 161 -22.50 10.40 -7.18
C SER A 161 -22.04 11.87 -7.20
N CYS A 162 -22.24 12.57 -8.32
CA CYS A 162 -22.15 14.02 -8.46
C CYS A 162 -23.56 14.64 -8.31
#